data_AF-A0AAU4D1S9-F1
#
_entry.id   AF-A0AAU4D1S9-F1
#
_cell.length_a   1.000
_cell.length_b   1.000
_cell.length_c   1.000
_cell.angle_alpha   90.00
_cell.angle_beta   90.00
_cell.angle_gamma   90.00
#
_symmetry.space_group_name_H-M   'P 1'
#
loop_
_entity.id
_entity.type
_entity.pdbx_description
1 polymer ?
#
loop_
_entity_poly.entity_id
_entity_poly.type
_entity_poly.pdbx_seq_one_letter_code
_entity_poly.pdbx_strand_id
1 'polypeptide(L)'
;MSWTIERTPGRPVRRTDDNQLAVPLRLSLTGGHPTDIELTLTLAEAEHLHAALCRALDGQPAPPAAPDCRQPVQTFPGTAQIVGRA
;
A
#
# COMPACT_ATOMS: atom_id res chain seq x y z
N MET A 1 -16.30 -21.91 12.21
CA MET A 1 -16.49 -20.51 11.79
C MET A 1 -15.15 -19.95 11.31
N SER A 2 -15.04 -19.49 10.07
CA SER A 2 -13.89 -18.68 9.62
C SER A 2 -14.36 -17.30 9.13
N TRP A 3 -13.49 -16.32 9.33
CA TRP A 3 -13.66 -14.95 8.85
C TRP A 3 -12.78 -14.71 7.64
N THR A 4 -13.30 -13.99 6.65
CA THR A 4 -12.52 -13.46 5.53
C THR A 4 -12.56 -11.93 5.56
N ILE A 5 -11.43 -11.33 5.21
CA ILE A 5 -11.27 -9.88 5.06
C ILE A 5 -10.75 -9.63 3.65
N GLU A 6 -11.45 -8.81 2.89
CA GLU A 6 -11.06 -8.46 1.52
C GLU A 6 -11.21 -6.97 1.25
N ARG A 7 -10.65 -6.50 0.13
CA ARG A 7 -10.90 -5.15 -0.37
C ARG A 7 -12.35 -5.05 -0.82
N THR A 8 -13.05 -3.98 -0.44
CA THR A 8 -14.40 -3.77 -1.00
C THR A 8 -14.29 -3.47 -2.50
N PRO A 9 -14.93 -4.27 -3.38
CA PRO A 9 -14.86 -4.07 -4.82
C PRO A 9 -15.36 -2.68 -5.23
N GLY A 10 -14.66 -2.03 -6.15
CA GLY A 10 -15.04 -0.72 -6.68
C GLY A 10 -14.89 0.46 -5.71
N ARG A 11 -14.42 0.24 -4.48
CA ARG A 11 -14.21 1.31 -3.49
C ARG A 11 -12.71 1.58 -3.28
N PRO A 12 -12.17 2.66 -3.86
CA PRO A 12 -10.75 2.99 -3.68
C PRO A 12 -10.46 3.47 -2.25
N VAL A 13 -9.18 3.49 -1.88
CA VAL A 13 -8.73 4.23 -0.69
C VAL A 13 -9.02 5.71 -0.91
N ARG A 14 -9.52 6.39 0.11
CA ARG A 14 -9.87 7.82 0.01
C ARG A 14 -9.35 8.60 1.21
N ARG A 15 -9.23 9.92 1.05
CA ARG A 15 -9.05 10.85 2.17
C ARG A 15 -10.41 11.14 2.83
N THR A 16 -10.42 11.23 4.15
CA THR A 16 -11.56 11.69 4.94
C THR A 16 -11.47 13.21 5.18
N ASP A 17 -12.54 13.80 5.69
CA ASP A 17 -12.60 15.22 6.03
C ASP A 17 -11.61 15.58 7.16
N ASP A 18 -11.30 14.62 8.03
CA ASP A 18 -10.30 14.75 9.11
C ASP A 18 -8.85 14.54 8.62
N ASN A 19 -8.61 14.57 7.31
CA ASN A 19 -7.30 14.35 6.68
C ASN A 19 -6.68 12.97 7.03
N GLN A 20 -7.52 11.98 7.33
CA GLN A 20 -7.11 10.59 7.49
C GLN A 20 -7.32 9.82 6.17
N LEU A 21 -6.75 8.62 6.06
CA LEU A 21 -7.00 7.70 4.96
C LEU A 21 -7.99 6.63 5.39
N ALA A 22 -9.08 6.50 4.64
CA ALA A 22 -10.04 5.42 4.81
C ALA A 22 -9.80 4.32 3.77
N VAL A 23 -9.60 3.10 4.25
CA VAL A 23 -9.39 1.89 3.47
C VAL A 23 -10.67 1.05 3.56
N PRO A 24 -11.52 1.01 2.51
CA PRO A 24 -12.72 0.19 2.51
C PRO A 24 -12.37 -1.31 2.51
N LEU A 25 -12.94 -2.05 3.45
CA LEU A 25 -12.77 -3.48 3.61
C LEU A 25 -14.14 -4.16 3.69
N ARG A 26 -14.20 -5.43 3.29
CA ARG A 26 -15.38 -6.28 3.44
C ARG A 26 -15.04 -7.44 4.36
N LEU A 27 -15.86 -7.58 5.40
CA LEU A 27 -15.80 -8.67 6.37
C LEU A 27 -16.90 -9.68 6.08
N SER A 28 -16.55 -10.97 5.98
CA SER A 28 -17.54 -12.03 5.85
C SER A 28 -17.28 -13.15 6.84
N LEU A 29 -18.32 -13.58 7.55
CA LEU A 29 -18.32 -14.81 8.32
C LEU A 29 -18.81 -15.95 7.44
N THR A 30 -18.23 -17.14 7.56
CA THR A 30 -18.72 -18.33 6.84
C THR A 30 -20.23 -18.53 7.07
N GLY A 31 -21.03 -18.49 5.99
CA GLY A 31 -22.49 -18.62 6.05
C GLY A 31 -23.23 -17.35 6.53
N GLY A 32 -22.52 -16.26 6.80
CA GLY A 32 -23.08 -14.95 7.14
C GLY A 32 -23.09 -13.99 5.96
N HIS A 33 -23.76 -12.84 6.15
CA HIS A 33 -23.78 -11.77 5.15
C HIS A 33 -22.48 -10.93 5.23
N PRO A 34 -21.90 -10.54 4.08
CA PRO A 34 -20.77 -9.64 4.06
C PRO A 34 -21.16 -8.26 4.62
N THR A 35 -20.27 -7.65 5.39
CA THR A 35 -20.42 -6.29 5.91
C THR A 35 -19.24 -5.45 5.45
N ASP A 36 -19.52 -4.29 4.85
CA ASP A 36 -18.49 -3.33 4.47
C ASP A 36 -18.13 -2.44 5.67
N ILE A 37 -16.84 -2.34 5.96
CA ILE A 37 -16.26 -1.51 7.03
C ILE A 37 -15.11 -0.66 6.48
N GLU A 38 -14.56 0.21 7.31
CA GLU A 38 -13.43 1.05 6.94
C GLU A 38 -12.33 0.97 7.98
N LEU A 39 -11.11 0.70 7.54
CA LEU A 39 -9.92 0.92 8.34
C LEU A 39 -9.47 2.37 8.12
N THR A 40 -9.59 3.19 9.15
CA THR A 40 -9.14 4.57 9.12
C THR A 40 -7.72 4.65 9.68
N LEU A 41 -6.84 5.33 8.96
CA LEU A 41 -5.44 5.49 9.30
C LEU A 41 -5.07 6.97 9.25
N THR A 42 -4.33 7.45 10.22
CA THR A 42 -3.58 8.71 10.06
C THR A 42 -2.57 8.59 8.91
N LEU A 43 -2.06 9.73 8.45
CA LEU A 43 -0.98 9.74 7.47
C LEU A 43 0.23 8.93 7.96
N ALA A 44 0.63 9.10 9.22
CA ALA A 44 1.78 8.39 9.80
C ALA A 44 1.56 6.87 9.85
N GLU A 45 0.36 6.42 10.24
CA GLU A 45 0.04 4.98 10.24
C GLU A 45 0.00 4.40 8.83
N ALA A 46 -0.51 5.16 7.85
CA ALA A 46 -0.50 4.74 6.45
C ALA A 46 0.91 4.59 5.90
N GLU A 47 1.82 5.51 6.20
CA GLU A 47 3.23 5.42 5.82
C GLU A 47 3.93 4.22 6.46
N HIS A 48 3.68 3.98 7.75
CA HIS A 48 4.22 2.80 8.43
C HIS A 48 3.69 1.48 7.83
N LEU A 49 2.39 1.42 7.52
CA LEU A 49 1.79 0.26 6.88
C LEU A 49 2.38 0.05 5.47
N HIS A 50 2.54 1.13 4.70
CA HIS A 50 3.19 1.09 3.38
C HIS A 50 4.60 0.51 3.49
N ALA A 51 5.44 1.04 4.39
CA ALA A 51 6.81 0.55 4.59
C ALA A 51 6.86 -0.92 5.06
N ALA A 52 5.92 -1.35 5.90
CA ALA A 52 5.82 -2.74 6.32
C ALA A 52 5.47 -3.68 5.15
N LEU A 53 4.50 -3.29 4.32
CA LEU A 53 4.12 -4.06 3.13
C LEU A 53 5.25 -4.10 2.09
N CYS A 54 5.92 -2.97 1.83
CA CYS A 54 7.05 -2.92 0.91
C CYS A 54 8.18 -3.86 1.34
N ARG A 55 8.52 -3.90 2.64
CA ARG A 55 9.50 -4.85 3.19
C ARG A 55 9.06 -6.31 3.08
N ALA A 56 7.80 -6.60 3.39
CA ALA A 56 7.28 -7.97 3.30
C ALA A 56 7.27 -8.52 1.86
N LEU A 57 7.12 -7.62 0.88
CA LEU A 57 7.16 -7.95 -0.54
C LEU A 57 8.59 -7.95 -1.12
N ASP A 58 9.62 -7.58 -0.36
CA ASP A 58 10.99 -7.55 -0.85
C ASP A 58 11.45 -8.94 -1.32
N GLY A 59 12.21 -8.99 -2.40
CA GLY A 59 12.62 -10.24 -3.07
C GLY A 59 11.50 -11.02 -3.79
N GLN A 60 10.23 -10.61 -3.67
CA GLN A 60 9.13 -11.20 -4.45
C GLN A 60 9.07 -10.59 -5.85
N PRO A 61 8.86 -11.39 -6.91
CA PRO A 61 8.71 -10.86 -8.26
C PRO A 61 7.49 -9.93 -8.33
N ALA A 62 7.69 -8.72 -8.86
CA ALA A 62 6.60 -7.80 -9.09
C ALA A 62 5.73 -8.30 -10.26
N PRO A 63 4.39 -8.39 -10.12
CA PRO A 63 3.52 -8.70 -11.24
C PRO A 63 3.58 -7.57 -12.29
N PRO A 64 3.17 -7.82 -13.56
CA PRO A 64 3.20 -6.81 -14.61
C PRO A 64 2.37 -5.54 -14.30
N ALA A 65 1.33 -5.68 -13.49
CA ALA A 65 0.48 -4.58 -13.03
C ALA A 65 0.88 -4.02 -11.65
N ALA A 66 2.12 -4.25 -11.21
CA ALA A 66 2.61 -3.71 -9.94
C ALA A 66 2.68 -2.17 -9.98
N PRO A 67 2.44 -1.51 -8.84
CA PRO A 67 2.56 -0.06 -8.75
C PRO A 67 4.02 0.40 -8.94
N ASP A 68 4.21 1.65 -9.34
CA ASP A 68 5.53 2.23 -9.64
C ASP A 68 6.51 2.13 -8.45
N CYS A 69 6.01 2.17 -7.21
CA CYS A 69 6.81 1.98 -6.01
C CYS A 69 7.45 0.58 -5.88
N ARG A 70 7.05 -0.38 -6.73
CA ARG A 70 7.62 -1.73 -6.84
C ARG A 70 8.53 -1.87 -8.06
N GLN A 71 8.60 -0.88 -8.93
CA GLN A 71 9.53 -0.90 -10.05
C GLN A 71 10.94 -0.61 -9.51
N PRO A 72 11.97 -1.34 -9.97
CA PRO A 72 13.34 -1.03 -9.59
C PRO A 72 13.64 0.41 -10.00
N VAL A 73 14.11 1.22 -9.06
CA VAL A 73 14.64 2.54 -9.37
C VAL A 73 15.76 2.31 -10.36
N GLN A 74 15.59 2.79 -11.59
CA GLN A 74 16.67 2.83 -12.57
C GLN A 74 17.71 3.83 -12.05
N THR A 75 18.64 3.36 -11.23
CA THR A 75 19.85 4.12 -10.91
C THR A 75 20.67 4.17 -12.19
N PHE A 76 20.52 5.25 -12.96
CA PHE A 76 21.45 5.57 -14.03
C PHE A 76 22.84 5.78 -13.41
N PRO A 77 23.85 4.97 -13.75
CA PRO A 77 25.22 5.21 -13.33
C PRO A 77 25.80 6.31 -14.22
N GLY A 78 25.41 7.57 -13.99
CA GLY A 78 25.75 8.61 -14.95
C GLY A 78 25.44 10.03 -14.50
N THR A 79 25.91 10.45 -13.32
CA THR A 79 26.38 11.83 -13.03
C THR A 79 26.75 11.94 -11.55
N ALA A 80 27.92 11.42 -11.18
CA ALA A 80 28.63 11.88 -9.98
C ALA A 80 30.02 12.33 -10.42
N GLN A 81 30.09 13.45 -11.16
CA GLN A 81 31.35 14.17 -11.28
C GLN A 81 31.50 15.04 -10.04
N ILE A 82 32.21 14.51 -9.05
CA ILE A 82 32.74 15.32 -7.95
C ILE A 82 33.90 16.11 -8.56
N VAL A 83 33.67 17.38 -8.90
CA VAL A 83 34.76 18.31 -9.23
C VAL A 83 35.48 18.64 -7.93
N GLY A 84 36.62 18.00 -7.71
CA GLY A 84 37.58 18.42 -6.69
C GLY A 84 38.16 19.78 -7.09
N ARG A 85 37.97 20.79 -6.22
CA ARG A 85 38.74 22.05 -6.30
C ARG A 85 40.14 21.79 -5.75
N ALA A 86 41.15 22.07 -6.57
CA ALA A 86 42.55 22.22 -6.17
C ALA A 86 42.76 23.53 -5.40
#